data_AF-A0A9E2JJT9-F1
#
_entry.id   AF-A0A9E2JJT9-F1
#
_cell.length_a   1.000
_cell.length_b   1.000
_cell.length_c   1.000
_cell.angle_alpha   90.00
_cell.angle_beta   90.00
_cell.angle_gamma   90.00
#
_symmetry.space_group_name_H-M   'P 1'
#
loop_
_entity.id
_entity.type
_entity.pdbx_description
1 polymer ?
#
loop_
_entity_poly.entity_id
_entity_poly.type
_entity_poly.pdbx_seq_one_letter_code
_entity_poly.pdbx_strand_id
1 'polypeptide(L)'
;MANDLLDICRDHTFVTIGRLYEACGAPGACGRKMACEGRTALIKGRIDYGNVFEKSEYPQVPYQKFLMIDDEGRGSLDVFVESDHAVKIFRSIRAWSGRPDRPVRVRGVLQGFDMPVMGQCRRGLKLVLTGEGSVTLDPAS
;
A
#
# COMPACT_ATOMS: atom_id res chain seq x y z
N MET A 1 11.14 -6.40 21.07
CA MET A 1 11.11 -5.71 19.76
C MET A 1 10.07 -4.60 19.89
N ALA A 2 10.49 -3.34 19.76
CA ALA A 2 9.56 -2.21 19.89
C ALA A 2 8.42 -2.36 18.87
N ASN A 3 7.20 -2.02 19.29
CA ASN A 3 6.00 -2.19 18.49
C ASN A 3 6.07 -1.22 17.30
N ASP A 4 6.57 -1.70 16.16
CA ASP A 4 6.79 -0.91 14.94
C ASP A 4 5.49 -0.61 14.17
N LEU A 5 4.35 -1.04 14.71
CA LEU A 5 3.03 -0.70 14.19
C LEU A 5 2.76 0.80 14.33
N LEU A 6 2.17 1.40 13.29
CA LEU A 6 1.64 2.76 13.31
C LEU A 6 0.59 2.90 14.43
N ASP A 7 0.50 4.07 15.08
CA ASP A 7 -0.34 4.23 16.28
C ASP A 7 -1.81 3.95 16.03
N ILE A 8 -2.32 4.35 14.86
CA ILE A 8 -3.68 4.06 14.40
C ILE A 8 -3.92 2.58 14.07
N CYS A 9 -2.90 1.73 14.18
CA CYS A 9 -2.93 0.28 13.92
C CYS A 9 -2.60 -0.55 15.17
N ARG A 10 -2.42 0.05 16.37
CA ARG A 10 -1.90 -0.64 17.58
C ARG A 10 -2.72 -1.87 17.99
N ASP A 11 -4.02 -1.84 17.80
CA ASP A 11 -4.93 -2.97 18.11
C ASP A 11 -5.13 -3.92 16.92
N HIS A 12 -4.13 -4.02 16.05
CA HIS A 12 -4.18 -4.80 14.81
C HIS A 12 -5.36 -4.40 13.89
N THR A 13 -5.81 -3.16 14.04
CA THR A 13 -6.92 -2.60 13.27
C THR A 13 -6.42 -2.18 11.91
N PHE A 14 -7.10 -2.65 10.85
CA PHE A 14 -6.85 -2.19 9.49
C PHE A 14 -7.58 -0.86 9.25
N VAL A 15 -6.85 0.14 8.77
CA VAL A 15 -7.36 1.50 8.54
C VAL A 15 -7.54 1.79 7.07
N THR A 16 -8.36 2.79 6.74
CA THR A 16 -8.50 3.29 5.36
C THR A 16 -7.27 4.10 4.93
N ILE A 17 -7.09 4.26 3.62
CA ILE A 17 -6.01 5.07 3.04
C ILE A 17 -6.13 6.54 3.46
N GLY A 18 -7.35 7.10 3.49
CA GLY A 18 -7.57 8.46 3.98
C GLY A 18 -7.10 8.65 5.42
N ARG A 19 -7.46 7.71 6.31
CA ARG A 19 -7.04 7.77 7.72
C ARG A 19 -5.52 7.63 7.89
N LEU A 20 -4.89 6.80 7.05
CA LEU A 20 -3.43 6.72 6.98
C LEU A 20 -2.81 8.08 6.62
N TYR A 21 -3.32 8.74 5.58
CA TYR A 21 -2.77 10.01 5.10
C TYR A 21 -2.91 11.13 6.14
N GLU A 22 -4.06 11.22 6.80
CA GLU A 22 -4.27 12.15 7.93
C GLU A 22 -3.23 11.92 9.03
N ALA A 23 -3.06 10.67 9.47
CA ALA A 23 -2.14 10.33 10.56
C ALA A 23 -0.66 10.55 10.20
N CYS A 24 -0.32 10.38 8.92
CA CYS A 24 1.03 10.61 8.41
C CYS A 24 1.34 12.09 8.08
N GLY A 25 0.31 12.94 7.98
CA GLY A 25 0.45 14.30 7.45
C GLY A 25 0.80 14.33 5.96
N ALA A 26 0.24 13.41 5.16
CA ALA A 26 0.46 13.34 3.73
C ALA A 26 -0.54 14.22 2.95
N PRO A 27 -0.13 14.89 1.85
CA PRO A 27 1.24 14.96 1.35
C PRO A 27 2.16 15.79 2.25
N GLY A 28 3.40 15.34 2.43
CA GLY A 28 4.42 16.04 3.18
C GLY A 28 5.22 17.04 2.33
N ALA A 29 6.12 17.77 2.99
CA ALA A 29 7.12 18.59 2.31
C ALA A 29 8.28 17.70 1.79
N CYS A 30 8.76 17.97 0.57
CA CYS A 30 9.93 17.27 0.03
C CYS A 30 11.19 17.45 0.88
N GLY A 31 12.07 16.46 0.85
CA GLY A 31 13.30 16.42 1.64
C GLY A 31 13.07 16.24 3.16
N ARG A 32 11.82 16.15 3.62
CA ARG A 32 11.49 15.95 5.04
C ARG A 32 10.77 14.63 5.25
N LYS A 33 11.37 13.76 6.07
CA LYS A 33 10.77 12.49 6.47
C LYS A 33 9.45 12.72 7.24
N MET A 34 8.37 12.06 6.86
CA MET A 34 7.11 12.04 7.60
C MET A 34 7.24 11.14 8.85
N ALA A 35 6.48 11.45 9.90
CA ALA A 35 6.56 10.75 11.18
C ALA A 35 6.20 9.24 11.10
N CYS A 36 5.41 8.85 10.10
CA CYS A 36 5.00 7.46 9.93
C CYS A 36 5.99 6.61 9.12
N GLU A 37 7.00 7.22 8.48
CA GLU A 37 7.94 6.48 7.64
C GLU A 37 8.85 5.53 8.43
N GLY A 38 8.96 4.32 7.93
CA GLY A 38 9.64 3.20 8.59
C GLY A 38 8.72 2.40 9.50
N ARG A 39 7.50 2.86 9.77
CA ARG A 39 6.52 2.12 10.59
C ARG A 39 5.71 1.15 9.75
N THR A 40 5.29 0.06 10.37
CA THR A 40 4.35 -0.91 9.78
C THR A 40 2.92 -0.37 9.84
N ALA A 41 2.21 -0.41 8.71
CA ALA A 41 0.79 -0.06 8.63
C ALA A 41 -0.07 -1.27 8.23
N LEU A 42 -1.32 -1.25 8.69
CA LEU A 42 -2.36 -2.22 8.36
C LEU A 42 -3.46 -1.48 7.59
N ILE A 43 -3.56 -1.70 6.28
CA ILE A 43 -4.43 -0.93 5.39
C ILE A 43 -5.53 -1.83 4.82
N LYS A 44 -6.77 -1.32 4.80
CA LYS A 44 -7.90 -1.91 4.10
C LYS A 44 -8.31 -1.03 2.93
N GLY A 45 -8.58 -1.66 1.79
CA GLY A 45 -9.06 -1.00 0.57
C GLY A 45 -9.26 -2.01 -0.55
N ARG A 46 -9.65 -1.57 -1.74
CA ARG A 46 -9.79 -2.43 -2.92
C ARG A 46 -8.55 -2.35 -3.80
N ILE A 47 -8.31 -3.40 -4.60
CA ILE A 47 -7.26 -3.39 -5.62
C ILE A 47 -7.83 -2.76 -6.88
N ASP A 48 -7.12 -1.76 -7.41
CA ASP A 48 -7.35 -1.33 -8.79
C ASP A 48 -6.61 -2.28 -9.74
N TYR A 49 -7.37 -3.22 -10.31
CA TYR A 49 -6.86 -4.24 -11.21
C TYR A 49 -6.32 -3.68 -12.53
N GLY A 50 -6.67 -2.45 -12.91
CA GLY A 50 -6.05 -1.76 -14.05
C GLY A 50 -4.64 -1.26 -13.76
N ASN A 51 -4.23 -1.24 -12.49
CA ASN A 51 -2.94 -0.72 -12.01
C ASN A 51 -2.12 -1.78 -11.27
N VAL A 52 -2.14 -3.02 -11.78
CA VAL A 52 -1.32 -4.14 -11.30
C VAL A 52 -0.14 -4.36 -12.25
N PHE A 53 1.07 -4.24 -11.72
CA PHE A 53 2.33 -4.37 -12.45
C PHE A 53 3.16 -5.50 -11.85
N GLU A 54 3.12 -6.68 -12.46
CA GLU A 54 3.98 -7.81 -12.14
C GLU A 54 5.13 -7.92 -13.16
N LYS A 55 6.34 -8.25 -12.69
CA LYS A 55 7.54 -8.29 -13.54
C LYS A 55 7.49 -9.40 -14.59
N SER A 56 6.72 -10.46 -14.36
CA SER A 56 6.51 -11.53 -15.34
C SER A 56 5.72 -11.06 -16.56
N GLU A 57 4.85 -10.07 -16.39
CA GLU A 57 4.06 -9.45 -17.47
C GLU A 57 4.71 -8.19 -18.03
N TYR A 58 5.42 -7.44 -17.18
CA TYR A 58 6.06 -6.17 -17.52
C TYR A 58 7.55 -6.20 -17.15
N PRO A 59 8.39 -7.02 -17.83
CA PRO A 59 9.79 -7.21 -17.47
C PRO A 59 10.65 -5.94 -17.57
N GLN A 60 10.23 -4.97 -18.38
CA GLN A 60 10.86 -3.67 -18.53
C GLN A 60 10.65 -2.74 -17.34
N VAL A 61 9.66 -3.01 -16.48
CA VAL A 61 9.36 -2.17 -15.31
C VAL A 61 10.30 -2.59 -14.16
N PRO A 62 11.04 -1.65 -13.55
CA PRO A 62 12.06 -1.99 -12.55
C PRO A 62 11.46 -2.41 -11.19
N TYR A 63 10.15 -2.29 -11.03
CA TYR A 63 9.41 -2.57 -9.80
C TYR A 63 8.22 -3.49 -10.06
N GLN A 64 7.66 -4.02 -8.98
CA GLN A 64 6.37 -4.70 -9.00
C GLN A 64 5.46 -4.03 -7.99
N LYS A 65 4.26 -3.63 -8.42
CA LYS A 65 3.32 -2.92 -7.56
C LYS A 65 1.88 -3.22 -7.93
N PHE A 66 0.98 -2.89 -7.02
CA PHE A 66 -0.42 -2.72 -7.33
C PHE A 66 -0.94 -1.45 -6.65
N LEU A 67 -1.98 -0.86 -7.21
CA LEU A 67 -2.64 0.30 -6.62
C LEU A 67 -3.78 -0.17 -5.72
N MET A 68 -3.83 0.34 -4.50
CA MET A 68 -5.02 0.25 -3.65
C MET A 68 -5.81 1.53 -3.74
N ILE A 69 -7.14 1.42 -3.71
CA ILE A 69 -8.08 2.53 -3.63
C ILE A 69 -8.98 2.36 -2.40
N ASP A 70 -9.44 3.45 -1.81
CA ASP A 70 -10.46 3.37 -0.77
C ASP A 70 -11.85 3.01 -1.35
N ASP A 71 -12.79 2.70 -0.46
CA ASP A 71 -14.15 2.32 -0.85
C ASP A 71 -14.92 3.47 -1.53
N GLU A 72 -14.47 4.71 -1.33
CA GLU A 72 -15.11 5.93 -1.84
C GLU A 72 -14.41 6.50 -3.09
N GLY A 73 -13.33 5.85 -3.57
CA GLY A 73 -12.47 6.32 -4.65
C GLY A 73 -11.69 7.61 -4.35
N ARG A 74 -11.63 8.06 -3.09
CA ARG A 74 -11.08 9.38 -2.70
C ARG A 74 -9.58 9.35 -2.42
N GLY A 75 -9.07 8.20 -2.02
CA GLY A 75 -7.65 7.98 -1.73
C GLY A 75 -7.11 6.76 -2.48
N SER A 76 -5.86 6.86 -2.92
CA SER A 76 -5.14 5.75 -3.53
C SER A 76 -3.73 5.63 -2.93
N LEU A 77 -3.22 4.40 -2.83
CA LEU A 77 -1.92 4.09 -2.26
C LEU A 77 -1.20 3.07 -3.14
N ASP A 78 0.01 3.43 -3.61
CA ASP A 78 0.87 2.47 -4.29
C ASP A 78 1.44 1.47 -3.29
N VAL A 79 1.25 0.18 -3.59
CA VAL A 79 1.78 -0.93 -2.80
C VAL A 79 2.84 -1.66 -3.60
N PHE A 80 4.09 -1.51 -3.17
CA PHE A 80 5.27 -2.13 -3.79
C PHE A 80 5.55 -3.49 -3.18
N VAL A 81 5.88 -4.45 -4.03
CA VAL A 81 6.17 -5.83 -3.63
C VAL A 81 7.67 -6.08 -3.79
N GLU A 82 8.42 -5.87 -2.71
CA GLU A 82 9.87 -6.06 -2.61
C GLU A 82 10.19 -7.34 -1.82
N SER A 83 9.47 -8.42 -2.12
CA SER A 83 9.60 -9.72 -1.45
C SER A 83 9.93 -10.81 -2.45
N ASP A 84 10.75 -11.76 -2.03
CA ASP A 84 10.94 -13.08 -2.66
C ASP A 84 9.62 -13.84 -2.88
N HIS A 85 8.55 -13.47 -2.16
CA HIS A 85 7.20 -14.00 -2.31
C HIS A 85 6.34 -13.25 -3.33
N ALA A 86 6.90 -12.34 -4.14
CA ALA A 86 6.14 -11.55 -5.11
C ALA A 86 5.22 -12.42 -6.00
N VAL A 87 5.74 -13.52 -6.54
CA VAL A 87 4.97 -14.45 -7.39
C VAL A 87 3.74 -15.00 -6.66
N LYS A 88 3.85 -15.36 -5.37
CA LYS A 88 2.72 -15.86 -4.58
C LYS A 88 1.69 -14.76 -4.30
N ILE A 89 2.16 -13.54 -4.00
CA ILE A 89 1.30 -12.37 -3.75
C ILE A 89 0.48 -12.06 -5.00
N PHE A 90 1.12 -11.91 -6.16
CA PHE A 90 0.40 -11.60 -7.39
C PHE A 90 -0.50 -12.74 -7.86
N ARG A 91 -0.09 -14.01 -7.68
CA ARG A 91 -0.99 -15.15 -7.91
C ARG A 91 -2.27 -15.05 -7.10
N SER A 92 -2.18 -14.65 -5.84
CA SER A 92 -3.33 -14.46 -4.97
C SER A 92 -4.20 -13.30 -5.45
N ILE A 93 -3.59 -12.15 -5.78
CA ILE A 93 -4.29 -10.98 -6.34
C ILE A 93 -5.07 -11.36 -7.60
N ARG A 94 -4.44 -12.07 -8.54
CA ARG A 94 -5.08 -12.56 -9.79
C ARG A 94 -6.23 -13.51 -9.49
N ALA A 95 -6.07 -14.43 -8.53
CA ALA A 95 -7.14 -15.35 -8.14
C ALA A 95 -8.37 -14.62 -7.54
N TRP A 96 -8.22 -13.37 -7.10
CA TRP A 96 -9.31 -12.56 -6.57
C TRP A 96 -9.92 -11.59 -7.59
N SER A 97 -9.40 -11.50 -8.81
CA SER A 97 -9.86 -10.54 -9.84
C SER A 97 -11.33 -10.69 -10.22
N GLY A 98 -11.92 -11.87 -10.06
CA GLY A 98 -13.36 -12.09 -10.23
C GLY A 98 -14.24 -11.48 -9.12
N ARG A 99 -13.64 -10.82 -8.12
CA ARG A 99 -14.33 -10.15 -7.00
C ARG A 99 -13.70 -8.77 -6.74
N PRO A 100 -13.74 -7.85 -7.73
CA PRO A 100 -13.00 -6.58 -7.66
C PRO A 100 -13.50 -5.64 -6.57
N ASP A 101 -14.78 -5.74 -6.19
CA ASP A 101 -15.38 -4.92 -5.13
C ASP A 101 -15.00 -5.38 -3.73
N ARG A 102 -14.37 -6.56 -3.59
CA ARG A 102 -14.03 -7.10 -2.28
C ARG A 102 -12.74 -6.47 -1.76
N PRO A 103 -12.76 -5.86 -0.57
CA PRO A 103 -11.57 -5.25 -0.02
C PRO A 103 -10.50 -6.31 0.31
N VAL A 104 -9.26 -5.86 0.27
CA VAL A 104 -8.09 -6.57 0.75
C VAL A 104 -7.54 -5.87 1.98
N ARG A 105 -6.90 -6.66 2.83
CA ARG A 105 -6.16 -6.26 4.01
C ARG A 105 -4.67 -6.41 3.71
N VAL A 106 -3.94 -5.32 3.84
CA VAL A 106 -2.52 -5.24 3.50
C VAL A 106 -1.69 -4.81 4.70
N ARG A 107 -0.58 -5.50 4.94
CA ARG A 107 0.42 -5.17 5.95
C ARG A 107 1.77 -4.91 5.28
N GLY A 108 2.33 -3.73 5.53
CA GLY A 108 3.64 -3.37 4.99
C GLY A 108 4.28 -2.20 5.74
N VAL A 109 5.48 -1.84 5.32
CA VAL A 109 6.26 -0.73 5.90
C VAL A 109 6.05 0.52 5.06
N LEU A 110 5.77 1.65 5.71
CA LEU A 110 5.57 2.94 5.04
C LEU A 110 6.90 3.54 4.61
N GLN A 111 6.96 4.01 3.38
CA GLN A 111 8.09 4.79 2.85
C GLN A 111 7.58 6.06 2.18
N GLY A 112 8.27 7.17 2.42
CA GLY A 112 8.00 8.43 1.73
C GLY A 112 8.83 8.54 0.46
N PHE A 113 8.29 9.23 -0.54
CA PHE A 113 9.02 9.54 -1.78
C PHE A 113 8.65 10.93 -2.28
N ASP A 114 9.63 11.63 -2.84
CA ASP A 114 9.43 12.97 -3.35
C ASP A 114 8.97 12.89 -4.81
N MET A 115 7.93 13.65 -5.15
CA MET A 115 7.35 13.70 -6.50
C MET A 115 7.14 15.15 -6.95
N PRO A 116 7.42 15.47 -8.23
CA PRO A 116 7.01 16.73 -8.81
C PRO A 116 5.50 16.72 -9.08
N VAL A 117 4.80 17.76 -8.63
CA VAL A 117 3.37 17.99 -8.84
C VAL A 117 3.16 19.45 -9.26
N MET A 118 2.82 19.68 -10.53
CA MET A 118 2.50 21.00 -11.09
C MET A 118 3.51 22.12 -10.71
N GLY A 119 4.80 21.85 -10.90
CA GLY A 119 5.87 22.82 -10.60
C GLY A 119 6.23 22.95 -9.12
N GLN A 120 5.56 22.22 -8.23
CA GLN A 120 5.94 22.07 -6.83
C GLN A 120 6.47 20.66 -6.57
N CYS A 121 7.19 20.47 -5.47
CA CYS A 121 7.56 19.14 -5.00
C CYS A 121 6.68 18.77 -3.81
N ARG A 122 6.11 17.56 -3.83
CA ARG A 122 5.36 16.98 -2.71
C ARG A 122 5.94 15.64 -2.31
N ARG A 123 5.88 15.32 -1.02
CA ARG A 123 6.24 14.00 -0.53
C ARG A 123 5.02 13.11 -0.42
N GLY A 124 4.97 12.06 -1.24
CA GLY A 124 3.95 11.02 -1.21
C GLY A 124 4.33 9.87 -0.28
N LEU A 125 3.38 8.94 -0.10
CA LEU A 125 3.56 7.70 0.65
C LEU A 125 3.36 6.50 -0.27
N LYS A 126 4.20 5.49 -0.07
CA LYS A 126 4.01 4.14 -0.61
C LYS A 126 4.10 3.12 0.52
N LEU A 127 3.49 1.97 0.31
CA LEU A 127 3.60 0.83 1.22
C LEU A 127 4.50 -0.23 0.59
N VAL A 128 5.46 -0.76 1.34
CA VAL A 128 6.36 -1.82 0.87
C VAL A 128 6.05 -3.11 1.62
N LEU A 129 5.79 -4.18 0.86
CA LEU A 129 5.53 -5.51 1.40
C LEU A 129 6.84 -6.28 1.55
N THR A 130 7.06 -6.84 2.73
CA THR A 130 8.33 -7.49 3.09
C THR A 130 8.20 -8.98 3.41
N GLY A 131 7.00 -9.57 3.40
CA GLY A 131 6.81 -10.98 3.76
C GLY A 131 5.56 -11.63 3.19
N GLU A 132 5.49 -12.96 3.34
CA GLU A 132 4.31 -13.75 2.99
C GLU A 132 3.13 -13.40 3.91
N GLY A 133 1.90 -13.48 3.39
CA GLY A 133 0.69 -13.11 4.14
C GLY A 133 0.49 -11.60 4.32
N SER A 134 1.35 -10.76 3.74
CA SER A 134 1.19 -9.30 3.72
C SER A 134 -0.04 -8.81 2.98
N VAL A 135 -0.70 -9.65 2.18
CA VAL A 135 -1.95 -9.33 1.48
C VAL A 135 -2.94 -10.46 1.71
N THR A 136 -4.13 -10.14 2.19
CA THR A 136 -5.22 -11.10 2.37
C THR A 136 -6.53 -10.50 1.87
N LEU A 137 -7.39 -11.33 1.31
CA LEU A 137 -8.75 -10.93 0.98
C LEU A 137 -9.56 -10.78 2.27
N ASP A 138 -10.27 -9.67 2.44
CA ASP A 138 -11.09 -9.44 3.63
C ASP A 138 -12.14 -10.57 3.73
N PRO A 139 -12.28 -11.30 4.86
CA PRO A 139 -13.30 -12.32 5.00
C PRO A 139 -14.68 -11.74 4.66
N ALA A 140 -15.48 -12.51 3.90
CA ALA A 140 -16.85 -12.12 3.63
C ALA A 140 -17.58 -12.05 4.98
N SER A 141 -18.29 -10.93 5.22
CA SER A 141 -19.20 -10.81 6.34
C SER A 141 -20.42 -11.69 6.15
#